data_AF-A0A6B3HMI1-F1
#
_entry.id   AF-A0A6B3HMI1-F1
#
_cell.length_a   1.000
_cell.length_b   1.000
_cell.length_c   1.000
_cell.angle_alpha   90.00
_cell.angle_beta   90.00
_cell.angle_gamma   90.00
#
_symmetry.space_group_name_H-M   'P 1'
#
loop_
_entity.id
_entity.type
_entity.pdbx_description
1 polymer ?
#
loop_
_entity_poly.entity_id
_entity_poly.type
_entity_poly.pdbx_seq_one_letter_code
_entity_poly.pdbx_strand_id
1 'polypeptide(L)'
;RTWKPWLRGPLIGFPFGAIPAGGAEIPTFLSYVTEKRLSKHRGQFGKGAIEGVAGPESAASASAAGTLVSMLTLGLPTTAVAAVMLAAFQQYGIQPGPLLFEREPELVWGLIASLFVGMVL
;
A
#
# COMPACT_ATOMS: atom_id res chain seq x y z
N ARG A 1 15.09 9.52 -14.08
CA ARG A 1 15.83 8.48 -13.32
C ARG A 1 14.92 7.76 -12.32
N THR A 2 13.95 8.46 -11.75
CA THR A 2 13.01 8.02 -10.70
C THR A 2 11.83 7.14 -11.14
N TRP A 3 11.37 7.26 -12.39
CA TRP A 3 10.21 6.51 -12.88
C TRP A 3 10.34 4.98 -12.81
N LYS A 4 11.56 4.44 -12.98
CA LYS A 4 11.83 2.99 -12.85
C LYS A 4 11.68 2.50 -11.40
N PRO A 5 12.33 3.13 -10.40
CA PRO A 5 12.06 2.85 -8.97
C PRO A 5 10.59 2.99 -8.61
N TRP A 6 9.94 4.07 -9.08
CA TRP A 6 8.54 4.34 -8.82
C TRP A 6 7.61 3.25 -9.37
N LEU A 7 7.87 2.70 -10.57
CA LEU A 7 7.04 1.61 -11.11
C LEU A 7 7.28 0.25 -10.42
N ARG A 8 8.45 0.06 -9.81
CA ARG A 8 8.81 -1.19 -9.12
C ARG A 8 8.29 -1.23 -7.68
N GLY A 9 8.20 -0.07 -7.03
CA GLY A 9 7.67 0.07 -5.69
C GLY A 9 6.32 -0.65 -5.51
N PRO A 10 5.32 -0.44 -6.39
CA PRO A 10 4.01 -1.07 -6.28
C PRO A 10 4.03 -2.58 -6.40
N LEU A 11 4.91 -3.12 -7.24
CA LEU A 11 5.08 -4.57 -7.40
C LEU A 11 5.65 -5.23 -6.13
N ILE A 12 6.41 -4.47 -5.33
CA ILE A 12 6.92 -4.92 -4.04
C ILE A 12 5.90 -4.63 -2.93
N GLY A 13 5.24 -3.48 -2.95
CA GLY A 13 4.36 -3.00 -1.89
C GLY A 13 3.01 -3.71 -1.82
N PHE A 14 2.32 -3.81 -2.96
CA PHE A 14 0.94 -4.28 -3.01
C PHE A 14 0.77 -5.73 -2.50
N PRO A 15 1.60 -6.71 -2.90
CA PRO A 15 1.45 -8.09 -2.42
C PRO A 15 1.64 -8.19 -0.90
N PHE A 16 2.59 -7.44 -0.32
CA PHE A 16 2.82 -7.44 1.13
C PHE A 16 1.66 -6.81 1.90
N GLY A 17 1.00 -5.80 1.31
CA GLY A 17 -0.21 -5.21 1.89
C GLY A 17 -1.42 -6.13 1.82
N ALA A 18 -1.59 -6.84 0.69
CA ALA A 18 -2.70 -7.75 0.46
C ALA A 18 -2.61 -9.06 1.25
N ILE A 19 -1.40 -9.49 1.61
CA ILE A 19 -1.19 -10.69 2.44
C ILE A 19 -1.39 -10.31 3.92
N PRO A 20 -2.31 -10.98 4.64
CA PRO A 20 -2.58 -10.73 6.06
C PRO A 20 -1.51 -11.32 7.00
N ALA A 21 -0.26 -10.99 6.72
CA ALA A 21 0.94 -11.34 7.49
C ALA A 21 2.17 -10.48 7.12
N GLY A 22 2.08 -9.63 6.09
CA GLY A 22 3.26 -9.02 5.45
C GLY A 22 3.93 -7.88 6.22
N GLY A 23 3.24 -7.21 7.14
CA GLY A 23 3.73 -6.01 7.83
C GLY A 23 3.98 -4.83 6.87
N ALA A 24 3.49 -3.63 7.21
CA ALA A 24 3.60 -2.46 6.31
C ALA A 24 5.05 -2.00 6.05
N GLU A 25 5.98 -2.30 6.96
CA GLU A 25 7.35 -1.79 6.92
C GLU A 25 8.30 -2.62 6.03
N ILE A 26 8.06 -3.94 5.94
CA ILE A 26 8.89 -4.87 5.17
C ILE A 26 9.01 -4.47 3.69
N PRO A 27 7.92 -4.15 2.96
CA PRO A 27 8.01 -3.78 1.55
C PRO A 27 8.82 -2.50 1.32
N THR A 28 8.77 -1.53 2.23
CA THR A 28 9.53 -0.28 2.14
C THR A 28 11.03 -0.54 2.24
N PHE A 29 11.45 -1.34 3.23
CA PHE A 29 12.85 -1.76 3.37
C PHE A 29 13.32 -2.61 2.20
N LEU A 30 12.49 -3.55 1.75
CA LEU A 30 12.80 -4.41 0.61
C LEU A 30 12.96 -3.59 -0.68
N SER A 31 12.08 -2.61 -0.90
CA SER A 31 12.18 -1.66 -2.02
C SER A 31 13.47 -0.85 -1.95
N TYR A 32 13.85 -0.35 -0.76
CA TYR A 32 15.10 0.39 -0.58
C TYR A 32 16.34 -0.45 -0.92
N VAL A 33 16.40 -1.68 -0.41
CA VAL A 33 17.51 -2.61 -0.70
C VAL A 33 17.55 -2.98 -2.18
N THR A 34 16.39 -3.17 -2.80
CA THR A 34 16.25 -3.51 -4.22
C THR A 34 16.74 -2.38 -5.11
N GLU A 35 16.33 -1.14 -4.84
CA GLU A 35 16.80 0.03 -5.59
C GLU A 35 18.28 0.31 -5.34
N LYS A 36 18.79 0.11 -4.13
CA LYS A 36 20.23 0.17 -3.85
C LYS A 36 21.02 -0.87 -4.64
N ARG A 37 20.50 -2.10 -4.79
CA ARG A 37 21.16 -3.16 -5.59
C ARG A 37 21.11 -2.85 -7.09
N LEU A 38 20.00 -2.33 -7.60
CA LEU A 38 19.80 -2.07 -9.03
C LEU A 38 20.42 -0.75 -9.51
N SER A 39 20.67 0.20 -8.60
CA SER A 39 21.26 1.48 -8.96
C SER A 39 22.74 1.38 -9.33
N LYS A 40 23.11 2.06 -10.41
CA LYS A 40 24.52 2.29 -10.79
C LYS A 40 25.24 3.26 -9.84
N HIS A 41 24.50 4.02 -9.03
CA HIS A 41 25.02 5.07 -8.13
C HIS A 41 24.84 4.69 -6.65
N ARG A 42 25.23 3.47 -6.27
CA ARG A 42 25.02 2.95 -4.90
C ARG A 42 25.58 3.84 -3.78
N GLY A 43 26.65 4.59 -4.06
CA GLY A 43 27.30 5.50 -3.11
C GLY A 43 26.49 6.76 -2.74
N GLN A 44 25.40 7.05 -3.46
CA GLN A 44 24.50 8.18 -3.18
C GLN A 44 23.36 7.81 -2.23
N PHE A 45 23.11 6.51 -1.99
CA PHE A 45 22.10 6.05 -1.04
C PHE A 45 22.51 6.44 0.39
N GLY A 46 21.59 7.03 1.16
CA GLY A 46 21.87 7.66 2.46
C GLY A 46 22.47 9.06 2.38
N LYS A 47 22.72 9.60 1.17
CA LYS A 47 23.23 10.95 0.91
C LYS A 47 22.30 11.78 0.00
N GLY A 48 21.04 11.36 -0.16
CA GLY A 48 20.05 12.05 -1.00
C GLY A 48 19.79 11.44 -2.38
N ALA A 49 20.08 10.15 -2.61
CA ALA A 49 19.66 9.47 -3.84
C ALA A 49 18.13 9.46 -3.97
N ILE A 50 17.60 10.09 -5.02
CA ILE A 50 16.15 10.18 -5.27
C ILE A 50 15.54 8.80 -5.52
N GLU A 51 16.30 7.88 -6.12
CA GLU A 51 15.88 6.48 -6.29
C GLU A 51 15.68 5.75 -4.95
N GLY A 52 16.39 6.18 -3.89
CA GLY A 52 16.25 5.67 -2.53
C GLY A 52 15.02 6.19 -1.78
N VAL A 53 14.25 7.10 -2.37
CA VAL A 53 12.99 7.61 -1.81
C VAL A 53 11.81 7.23 -2.71
N ALA A 54 11.94 7.44 -4.03
CA ALA A 54 10.86 7.21 -4.99
C ALA A 54 10.34 5.76 -5.02
N GLY A 55 11.23 4.76 -4.92
CA GLY A 55 10.84 3.36 -4.85
C GLY A 55 10.20 2.98 -3.52
N PRO A 56 10.84 3.29 -2.37
CA PRO A 56 10.27 3.02 -1.04
C PRO A 56 8.93 3.71 -0.79
N GLU A 57 8.77 5.00 -1.12
CA GLU A 57 7.51 5.73 -0.97
C GLU A 57 6.39 5.08 -1.80
N SER A 58 6.69 4.74 -3.05
CA SER A 58 5.70 4.08 -3.92
C SER A 58 5.34 2.66 -3.41
N ALA A 59 6.30 1.93 -2.82
CA ALA A 59 6.03 0.66 -2.17
C ALA A 59 5.15 0.80 -0.93
N ALA A 60 5.40 1.83 -0.10
CA ALA A 60 4.60 2.11 1.09
C ALA A 60 3.15 2.45 0.71
N SER A 61 2.95 3.37 -0.25
CA SER A 61 1.62 3.73 -0.75
C SER A 61 0.87 2.53 -1.34
N ALA A 62 1.54 1.68 -2.11
CA ALA A 62 0.94 0.48 -2.68
C ALA A 62 0.60 -0.58 -1.62
N SER A 63 1.43 -0.72 -0.57
CA SER A 63 1.16 -1.59 0.57
C SER A 63 -0.07 -1.14 1.36
N ALA A 64 -0.25 0.17 1.54
CA ALA A 64 -1.45 0.73 2.15
C ALA A 64 -2.71 0.39 1.35
N ALA A 65 -2.67 0.50 0.02
CA ALA A 65 -3.79 0.07 -0.81
C ALA A 65 -4.06 -1.45 -0.71
N GLY A 66 -3.01 -2.28 -0.72
CA GLY A 66 -3.16 -3.73 -0.52
C GLY A 66 -3.82 -4.06 0.83
N THR A 67 -3.44 -3.35 1.89
CA THR A 67 -4.01 -3.47 3.24
C THR A 67 -5.50 -3.11 3.27
N LEU A 68 -5.88 -2.04 2.58
CA LEU A 68 -7.29 -1.65 2.45
C LEU A 68 -8.08 -2.71 1.68
N VAL A 69 -7.51 -3.26 0.61
CA VAL A 69 -8.14 -4.37 -0.13
C VAL A 69 -8.38 -5.57 0.79
N SER A 70 -7.38 -6.03 1.54
CA SER A 70 -7.56 -7.17 2.46
C SER A 70 -8.57 -6.88 3.57
N MET A 71 -8.58 -5.66 4.11
CA MET A 71 -9.53 -5.25 5.15
C MET A 71 -10.97 -5.20 4.62
N LEU A 72 -11.18 -4.60 3.43
CA LEU A 72 -12.51 -4.45 2.85
C LEU A 72 -13.08 -5.77 2.33
N THR A 73 -12.23 -6.64 1.77
CA THR A 73 -12.66 -7.91 1.17
C THR A 73 -12.77 -9.05 2.19
N LEU A 74 -11.85 -9.15 3.15
CA LEU A 74 -11.80 -10.25 4.11
C LEU A 74 -12.26 -9.82 5.52
N GLY A 75 -12.36 -8.53 5.81
CA GLY A 75 -12.59 -8.05 7.17
C GLY A 75 -11.40 -8.29 8.11
N LEU A 76 -10.21 -8.56 7.56
CA LEU A 76 -9.00 -8.87 8.33
C LEU A 76 -8.05 -7.67 8.30
N PRO A 77 -7.84 -6.97 9.43
CA PRO A 77 -6.89 -5.87 9.49
C PRO A 77 -5.46 -6.42 9.51
N THR A 78 -4.62 -5.91 8.62
CA THR A 78 -3.20 -6.31 8.50
C THR A 78 -2.25 -5.31 9.15
N THR A 79 -2.77 -4.15 9.59
CA THR A 79 -2.05 -3.08 10.28
C THR A 79 -2.92 -2.48 11.40
N ALA A 80 -2.28 -1.76 12.34
CA ALA A 80 -2.99 -1.05 13.40
C ALA A 80 -3.96 0.02 12.85
N VAL A 81 -3.57 0.72 11.78
CA VAL A 81 -4.42 1.73 11.13
C VAL A 81 -5.67 1.07 10.52
N ALA A 82 -5.50 -0.07 9.85
CA ALA A 82 -6.63 -0.83 9.31
C ALA A 82 -7.56 -1.34 10.43
N ALA A 83 -7.01 -1.76 11.57
CA ALA A 83 -7.83 -2.18 12.72
C ALA A 83 -8.70 -1.03 13.26
N VAL A 84 -8.15 0.18 13.35
CA VAL A 84 -8.91 1.37 13.76
C VAL A 84 -9.99 1.72 12.73
N MET A 85 -9.68 1.65 11.43
CA MET A 85 -10.68 1.87 10.38
C MET A 85 -11.80 0.83 10.43
N LEU A 86 -11.47 -0.45 10.65
CA LEU A 86 -12.46 -1.52 10.79
C LEU A 86 -13.38 -1.27 11.99
N ALA A 87 -12.84 -0.84 13.13
CA ALA A 87 -13.64 -0.45 14.29
C ALA A 87 -14.57 0.73 13.98
N ALA A 88 -14.09 1.74 13.22
CA ALA A 88 -14.91 2.85 12.79
C ALA A 88 -16.05 2.40 11.88
N PHE A 89 -15.77 1.55 10.88
CA PHE A 89 -16.81 0.98 10.02
C PHE A 89 -17.87 0.21 10.82
N GLN A 90 -17.45 -0.61 11.79
CA GLN A 90 -18.37 -1.30 12.69
C GLN A 90 -19.24 -0.33 13.49
N GLN A 91 -18.69 0.80 13.95
CA GLN A 91 -19.44 1.84 14.66
C GLN A 91 -20.53 2.48 13.78
N TYR A 92 -20.30 2.60 12.46
CA TYR A 92 -21.29 3.07 11.49
C TYR A 92 -22.22 1.97 10.97
N GLY A 93 -22.14 0.73 11.50
CA GLY A 93 -22.93 -0.40 11.03
C GLY A 93 -22.46 -0.99 9.70
N ILE A 94 -21.31 -0.56 9.21
CA ILE A 94 -20.68 -1.04 7.97
C ILE A 94 -19.84 -2.26 8.33
N GLN A 95 -20.21 -3.43 7.81
CA GLN A 95 -19.48 -4.67 8.04
C GLN A 95 -18.55 -4.95 6.84
N PRO A 96 -17.22 -4.85 7.01
CA PRO A 96 -16.28 -5.22 5.97
C PRO A 96 -16.34 -6.73 5.67
N GLY A 97 -16.04 -7.11 4.43
CA GLY A 97 -16.12 -8.48 3.94
C GLY A 97 -16.64 -8.54 2.50
N PRO A 98 -16.80 -9.75 1.94
CA PRO A 98 -17.18 -9.90 0.53
C PRO A 98 -18.54 -9.25 0.22
N LEU A 99 -19.46 -9.30 1.18
CA LEU A 99 -20.80 -8.72 1.07
C LEU A 99 -20.80 -7.18 1.09
N LEU A 100 -19.70 -6.53 1.51
CA LEU A 100 -19.59 -5.06 1.48
C LEU A 100 -19.72 -4.53 0.04
N PHE A 101 -19.21 -5.27 -0.94
CA PHE A 101 -19.26 -4.89 -2.35
C PHE A 101 -20.69 -4.92 -2.92
N GLU A 102 -21.57 -5.72 -2.32
CA GLU A 102 -23.00 -5.79 -2.68
C GLU A 102 -23.83 -4.77 -1.92
N ARG A 103 -23.55 -4.58 -0.62
CA ARG A 103 -24.34 -3.70 0.26
C ARG A 103 -23.98 -2.23 0.10
N GLU A 104 -22.69 -1.93 -0.04
CA GLU A 104 -22.14 -0.58 -0.06
C GLU A 104 -21.27 -0.33 -1.33
N PRO A 105 -21.79 -0.58 -2.54
CA PRO A 105 -21.00 -0.51 -3.77
C PRO A 105 -20.44 0.90 -4.03
N GLU A 106 -21.21 1.95 -3.72
CA GLU A 106 -20.78 3.34 -3.91
C GLU A 106 -19.60 3.68 -3.00
N LEU A 107 -19.63 3.24 -1.75
CA LEU A 107 -18.53 3.43 -0.79
C LEU A 107 -17.27 2.72 -1.29
N VAL A 108 -17.40 1.45 -1.67
CA VAL A 108 -16.26 0.63 -2.08
C VAL A 108 -15.62 1.16 -3.36
N TRP A 109 -16.42 1.42 -4.40
CA TRP A 109 -15.91 1.95 -5.66
C TRP A 109 -15.42 3.40 -5.53
N GLY A 110 -16.07 4.22 -4.70
CA GLY A 110 -15.59 5.56 -4.37
C GLY A 110 -14.24 5.54 -3.66
N LEU A 111 -14.01 4.60 -2.75
CA LEU A 111 -12.74 4.43 -2.08
C LEU A 111 -11.65 3.93 -3.05
N ILE A 112 -11.95 2.93 -3.89
CA ILE A 112 -11.01 2.44 -4.91
C ILE A 112 -10.65 3.55 -5.89
N ALA A 113 -11.64 4.31 -6.38
CA ALA A 113 -11.43 5.42 -7.30
C ALA A 113 -10.60 6.53 -6.65
N SER A 114 -10.88 6.90 -5.40
CA SER A 114 -10.11 7.94 -4.70
C SER A 114 -8.67 7.53 -4.44
N LEU A 115 -8.42 6.26 -4.07
CA LEU A 115 -7.07 5.71 -3.94
C LEU A 115 -6.35 5.71 -5.28
N PHE A 116 -7.02 5.32 -6.37
CA PHE A 116 -6.43 5.34 -7.70
C PHE A 116 -6.04 6.76 -8.12
N VAL A 117 -6.94 7.74 -7.95
CA VAL A 117 -6.67 9.14 -8.23
C VAL A 117 -5.51 9.66 -7.37
N GLY A 118 -5.50 9.34 -6.07
CA GLY A 118 -4.43 9.75 -5.16
C GLY A 118 -3.07 9.07 -5.40
N MET A 119 -3.03 7.96 -6.16
CA MET A 119 -1.78 7.35 -6.61
C MET A 119 -1.27 7.91 -7.93
N VAL A 120 -2.19 8.42 -8.76
CA VAL A 120 -1.88 8.98 -10.08
C VAL A 120 -1.48 10.46 -9.99
N LEU A 121 -2.10 11.23 -9.09
CA LEU A 121 -1.80 12.64 -8.80
C LEU A 121 -0.66 12.78 -7.79
#